data_AF-A0A661KS39-F1
#
_entry.id   AF-A0A661KS39-F1
#
_cell.length_a   1.000
_cell.length_b   1.000
_cell.length_c   1.000
_cell.angle_alpha   90.00
_cell.angle_beta   90.00
_cell.angle_gamma   90.00
#
_symmetry.space_group_name_H-M   'P 1'
#
loop_
_entity.id
_entity.type
_entity.pdbx_description
1 polymer ?
#
loop_
_entity_poly.entity_id
_entity_poly.type
_entity_poly.pdbx_seq_one_letter_code
_entity_poly.pdbx_strand_id
1 'polypeptide(L)'
;MLAVVGTVPDERLPVIDGDVSLIDSAVLIKGNKIPIGRGTAALLAAAIKVKDFFGKPQPYAFLAGDTGKGKGSKALYEFLTQRLRDTDFDTIVFHYIQPDVDLHNKVLFTIQEMKKRPKLIADAGFMYVAKMSG
;
A
#
# COMPACT_ATOMS: atom_id res chain seq x y z
N MET A 1 13.48 -2.82 -1.44
CA MET A 1 12.79 -1.67 -0.80
C MET A 1 11.48 -2.13 -0.14
N LEU A 2 10.96 -1.41 0.87
CA LEU A 2 9.64 -1.69 1.50
C LEU A 2 8.55 -0.90 0.77
N ALA A 3 7.48 -1.57 0.34
CA ALA A 3 6.27 -0.93 -0.18
C ALA A 3 5.09 -1.09 0.80
N VAL A 4 4.28 -0.04 0.94
CA VAL A 4 3.01 -0.08 1.69
C VAL A 4 1.87 0.28 0.74
N VAL A 5 0.93 -0.64 0.61
CA VAL A 5 -0.31 -0.48 -0.15
C VAL A 5 -1.44 -0.28 0.83
N GLY A 6 -2.22 0.77 0.68
CA GLY A 6 -3.40 0.94 1.51
C GLY A 6 -4.25 2.14 1.19
N THR A 7 -5.41 2.22 1.83
CA THR A 7 -6.33 3.34 1.62
C THR A 7 -6.17 4.41 2.70
N VAL A 8 -6.64 5.62 2.38
CA VAL A 8 -6.78 6.72 3.34
C VAL A 8 -8.19 7.31 3.24
N PRO A 9 -8.75 7.87 4.32
CA PRO A 9 -10.15 8.31 4.36
C PRO A 9 -10.37 9.68 3.67
N ASP A 10 -10.01 9.79 2.39
CA ASP A 10 -10.31 10.95 1.53
C ASP A 10 -10.76 10.47 0.14
N GLU A 11 -12.07 10.47 -0.14
CA GLU A 11 -12.64 10.02 -1.42
C GLU A 11 -12.09 10.77 -2.66
N ARG A 12 -11.46 11.93 -2.48
CA ARG A 12 -10.92 12.73 -3.59
C ARG A 12 -9.51 12.32 -3.99
N LEU A 13 -8.82 11.55 -3.14
CA LEU A 13 -7.46 11.11 -3.44
C LEU A 13 -7.51 10.04 -4.55
N PRO A 14 -6.95 10.32 -5.75
CA PRO A 14 -6.84 9.30 -6.79
C PRO A 14 -5.86 8.21 -6.37
N VAL A 15 -5.77 7.14 -7.16
CA VAL A 15 -4.69 6.17 -6.97
C VAL A 15 -3.36 6.85 -7.29
N ILE A 16 -2.47 6.89 -6.31
CA ILE A 16 -1.12 7.47 -6.42
C ILE A 16 -0.09 6.50 -5.86
N ASP A 17 1.11 6.53 -6.44
CA ASP A 17 2.25 5.75 -5.99
C ASP A 17 3.52 6.61 -5.92
N GLY A 18 4.42 6.36 -4.98
CA GLY A 18 5.65 7.16 -4.87
C GLY A 18 6.40 6.96 -3.57
N ASP A 19 7.61 7.52 -3.54
CA ASP A 19 8.37 7.65 -2.31
C ASP A 19 7.61 8.51 -1.30
N VAL A 20 7.71 8.13 -0.04
CA VAL A 20 7.09 8.86 1.05
C VAL A 20 8.14 9.54 1.94
N SER A 21 7.74 10.67 2.51
CA SER A 21 8.50 11.35 3.55
C SER A 21 7.56 11.91 4.61
N LEU A 22 8.12 12.32 5.75
CA LEU A 22 7.37 13.01 6.79
C LEU A 22 7.65 14.50 6.75
N ILE A 23 6.58 15.30 6.74
CA ILE A 23 6.63 16.75 6.95
C ILE A 23 5.60 17.09 8.03
N ASP A 24 6.07 17.63 9.14
CA ASP A 24 5.27 17.92 10.33
C ASP A 24 4.45 16.68 10.77
N SER A 25 3.13 16.81 10.78
CA SER A 25 2.16 15.75 11.12
C SER A 25 1.50 15.13 9.88
N ALA A 26 2.19 15.10 8.74
CA ALA A 26 1.68 14.55 7.48
C ALA A 26 2.72 13.66 6.77
N VAL A 27 2.21 12.65 6.06
CA VAL A 27 2.99 11.89 5.07
C VAL A 27 2.89 12.62 3.73
N LEU A 28 4.02 12.92 3.11
CA LEU A 28 4.09 13.52 1.79
C LEU A 28 4.30 12.44 0.71
N ILE A 29 3.52 12.49 -0.37
CA ILE A 29 3.65 11.61 -1.54
C ILE A 29 3.19 12.32 -2.81
N LYS A 30 4.06 12.40 -3.84
CA LYS A 30 3.75 13.09 -5.11
C LYS A 30 3.12 14.49 -4.91
N GLY A 31 3.62 15.26 -3.94
CA GLY A 31 3.09 16.58 -3.59
C GLY A 31 1.78 16.60 -2.77
N ASN A 32 1.15 15.45 -2.53
CA ASN A 32 -0.01 15.33 -1.66
C ASN A 32 0.43 15.24 -0.19
N LYS A 33 -0.23 15.99 0.68
CA LYS A 33 -0.06 15.91 2.14
C LYS A 33 -1.19 15.06 2.72
N ILE A 34 -0.85 13.91 3.27
CA ILE A 34 -1.79 13.00 3.92
C ILE A 34 -1.66 13.18 5.44
N PRO A 35 -2.66 13.76 6.13
CA PRO A 35 -2.60 13.95 7.58
C PRO A 35 -2.42 12.62 8.32
N ILE A 36 -1.52 12.59 9.29
CA ILE A 36 -1.31 11.43 10.15
C ILE A 36 -2.40 11.43 11.20
N GLY A 37 -3.35 10.49 11.06
CA GLY A 37 -4.35 10.21 12.07
C GLY A 37 -4.28 8.76 12.54
N ARG A 38 -4.74 7.85 11.68
CA ARG A 38 -4.80 6.39 11.95
C ARG A 38 -4.64 5.61 10.65
N GLY A 39 -4.53 4.28 10.76
CA GLY A 39 -4.47 3.38 9.60
C GLY A 39 -3.21 3.57 8.77
N THR A 40 -3.33 3.51 7.44
CA THR A 40 -2.22 3.55 6.48
C THR A 40 -1.28 4.73 6.66
N ALA A 41 -1.80 5.94 6.93
CA ALA A 41 -0.96 7.11 7.14
C ALA A 41 -0.11 6.98 8.43
N ALA A 42 -0.66 6.41 9.50
CA ALA A 42 0.06 6.17 10.75
C ALA A 42 1.10 5.04 10.60
N LEU A 43 0.75 3.97 9.87
CA LEU A 43 1.68 2.89 9.51
C LEU A 43 2.89 3.43 8.72
N LEU A 44 2.64 4.27 7.71
CA LEU A 44 3.67 4.91 6.92
C LEU A 44 4.56 5.82 7.77
N ALA A 45 3.97 6.65 8.64
CA ALA A 45 4.72 7.51 9.54
C ALA A 45 5.64 6.70 10.47
N ALA A 46 5.15 5.61 11.05
CA ALA A 46 5.95 4.72 11.88
C ALA A 46 7.08 4.06 11.07
N ALA A 47 6.79 3.57 9.87
CA ALA A 47 7.78 2.97 8.98
C ALA A 47 8.88 3.97 8.60
N ILE A 48 8.52 5.21 8.25
CA ILE A 48 9.47 6.29 7.95
C ILE A 48 10.38 6.54 9.17
N LYS A 49 9.82 6.74 10.36
CA LYS A 49 10.63 6.98 11.57
C LYS A 49 11.59 5.85 11.91
N VAL A 50 11.17 4.60 11.71
CA VAL A 50 12.05 3.44 11.90
C VAL A 50 13.17 3.43 10.84
N LYS A 51 12.84 3.71 9.57
CA LYS A 51 13.84 3.77 8.49
C LYS A 51 14.85 4.90 8.72
N ASP A 52 14.38 6.08 9.14
CA ASP A 52 15.22 7.22 9.54
C ASP A 52 16.22 6.81 10.62
N PHE A 53 15.72 6.19 11.70
CA PHE A 53 16.55 5.78 12.84
C PHE A 53 17.68 4.82 12.42
N PHE A 54 17.41 3.90 11.50
CA PHE A 54 18.40 2.94 11.00
C PHE A 54 19.19 3.43 9.77
N GLY A 55 19.00 4.66 9.32
CA GLY A 55 19.65 5.19 8.10
C GLY A 55 19.33 4.36 6.84
N LYS A 56 18.09 3.86 6.74
CA LYS A 56 17.63 3.03 5.61
C LYS A 56 16.79 3.86 4.64
N PRO A 57 16.68 3.45 3.36
CA PRO A 57 15.80 4.10 2.40
C PRO A 57 14.35 4.18 2.89
N GLN A 58 13.69 5.28 2.54
CA GLN A 58 12.28 5.50 2.83
C GLN A 58 11.41 4.41 2.20
N PRO A 59 10.21 4.14 2.77
CA PRO A 59 9.26 3.28 2.12
C PRO A 59 8.72 3.93 0.83
N TYR A 60 8.22 3.08 -0.05
CA TYR A 60 7.40 3.45 -1.18
C TYR A 60 5.93 3.20 -0.82
N ALA A 61 4.99 3.99 -1.31
CA ALA A 61 3.58 3.76 -1.03
C ALA A 61 2.73 3.71 -2.29
N PHE A 62 1.64 2.95 -2.22
CA PHE A 62 0.51 2.92 -3.14
C PHE A 62 -0.73 3.29 -2.35
N LEU A 63 -1.30 4.47 -2.60
CA LEU A 63 -2.41 5.02 -1.84
C LEU A 63 -3.61 5.31 -2.73
N ALA A 64 -4.81 5.16 -2.17
CA ALA A 64 -6.04 5.67 -2.76
C ALA A 64 -7.02 6.12 -1.67
N GLY A 65 -7.92 7.01 -2.06
CA GLY A 65 -9.03 7.44 -1.25
C GLY A 65 -10.10 6.38 -1.05
N ASP A 66 -10.39 5.99 0.19
CA ASP A 66 -11.52 5.13 0.52
C ASP A 66 -12.07 5.43 1.92
N THR A 67 -13.37 5.70 2.01
CA THR A 67 -14.11 5.95 3.26
C THR A 67 -14.80 4.70 3.80
N GLY A 68 -14.47 3.52 3.25
CA GLY A 68 -15.11 2.24 3.58
C GLY A 68 -16.19 1.83 2.60
N LYS A 69 -16.21 2.40 1.39
CA LYS A 69 -17.13 2.01 0.30
C LYS A 69 -16.47 1.06 -0.71
N GLY A 70 -15.17 0.82 -0.59
CA GLY A 70 -14.42 -0.15 -1.41
C GLY A 70 -13.98 0.39 -2.78
N LYS A 71 -14.36 1.61 -3.16
CA LYS A 71 -14.00 2.21 -4.46
C LYS A 71 -12.49 2.40 -4.60
N GLY A 72 -11.85 2.96 -3.58
CA GLY A 72 -10.39 3.15 -3.56
C GLY A 72 -9.64 1.83 -3.48
N SER A 73 -10.17 0.87 -2.71
CA SER A 73 -9.63 -0.48 -2.60
C SER A 73 -9.61 -1.21 -3.94
N LYS A 74 -10.73 -1.19 -4.67
CA LYS A 74 -10.85 -1.75 -6.01
C LYS A 74 -9.86 -1.10 -6.99
N ALA A 75 -9.81 0.24 -7.00
CA ALA A 75 -8.89 0.98 -7.87
C ALA A 75 -7.42 0.67 -7.56
N LEU A 76 -7.06 0.48 -6.28
CA LEU A 76 -5.73 0.04 -5.88
C LEU A 76 -5.39 -1.34 -6.44
N TYR A 77 -6.27 -2.33 -6.30
CA TYR A 77 -6.02 -3.65 -6.89
C TYR A 77 -5.78 -3.56 -8.41
N GLU A 78 -6.66 -2.86 -9.14
CA GLU A 78 -6.54 -2.70 -10.59
C GLU A 78 -5.21 -2.03 -10.97
N PHE A 79 -4.79 -1.01 -10.23
CA PHE A 79 -3.51 -0.33 -10.44
C PHE A 79 -2.30 -1.24 -10.17
N LEU A 80 -2.34 -2.03 -9.09
CA LEU A 80 -1.24 -2.91 -8.69
C LEU A 80 -0.98 -4.01 -9.72
N THR A 81 -2.04 -4.55 -10.34
CA THR A 81 -1.90 -5.57 -11.40
C THR A 81 -1.12 -5.07 -12.63
N GLN A 82 -1.14 -3.76 -12.87
CA GLN A 82 -0.42 -3.12 -13.96
C GLN A 82 0.99 -2.68 -13.55
N ARG A 83 1.17 -2.32 -12.27
CA ARG A 83 2.38 -1.63 -11.81
C ARG A 83 3.43 -2.55 -11.18
N LEU A 84 3.03 -3.60 -10.46
CA LEU A 84 3.94 -4.37 -9.61
C LEU A 84 4.97 -5.20 -10.38
N ARG A 85 4.61 -5.72 -11.57
CA ARG A 85 5.48 -6.61 -12.37
C ARG A 85 6.87 -6.00 -12.61
N ASP A 86 6.92 -4.68 -12.84
CA ASP A 86 8.12 -3.94 -13.19
C ASP A 86 8.80 -3.26 -11.98
N THR A 87 8.59 -3.81 -10.78
CA THR A 87 9.18 -3.32 -9.53
C THR A 87 10.05 -4.38 -8.87
N ASP A 88 10.90 -3.97 -7.93
CA ASP A 88 11.88 -4.82 -7.25
C ASP A 88 11.78 -4.74 -5.71
N PHE A 89 10.56 -4.56 -5.19
CA PHE A 89 10.33 -4.52 -3.74
C PHE A 89 10.77 -5.81 -3.05
N ASP A 90 11.33 -5.67 -1.85
CA ASP A 90 11.71 -6.81 -1.00
C ASP A 90 10.53 -7.28 -0.15
N THR A 91 9.67 -6.34 0.24
CA THR A 91 8.51 -6.56 1.09
C THR A 91 7.38 -5.65 0.62
N ILE A 92 6.17 -6.19 0.51
CA ILE A 92 4.94 -5.43 0.25
C ILE A 92 3.99 -5.64 1.43
N VAL A 93 3.52 -4.55 2.02
CA VAL A 93 2.54 -4.52 3.11
C VAL A 93 1.20 -4.10 2.55
N PHE A 94 0.13 -4.85 2.81
CA PHE A 94 -1.25 -4.49 2.46
C PHE A 94 -2.01 -4.11 3.72
N HIS A 95 -2.59 -2.90 3.75
CA HIS A 95 -3.26 -2.38 4.94
C HIS A 95 -4.52 -1.60 4.59
N TYR A 96 -5.64 -1.89 5.28
CA TYR A 96 -6.94 -1.24 5.08
C TYR A 96 -7.41 -1.23 3.62
N ILE A 97 -7.25 -2.36 2.94
CA ILE A 97 -7.84 -2.59 1.61
C ILE A 97 -9.05 -3.49 1.81
N GLN A 98 -10.18 -3.13 1.20
CA GLN A 98 -11.39 -3.94 1.31
C GLN A 98 -11.23 -5.30 0.62
N PRO A 99 -11.82 -6.36 1.19
CA PRO A 99 -11.79 -7.69 0.59
C PRO A 99 -12.38 -7.77 -0.83
N ASP A 100 -11.59 -8.30 -1.77
CA ASP A 100 -12.05 -8.71 -3.11
C ASP A 100 -11.19 -9.89 -3.59
N VAL A 101 -11.79 -11.08 -3.72
CA VAL A 101 -11.07 -12.33 -4.01
C VAL A 101 -10.49 -12.34 -5.43
N ASP A 102 -11.26 -11.91 -6.42
CA ASP A 102 -10.83 -11.96 -7.82
C ASP A 102 -9.69 -10.98 -8.08
N LEU A 103 -9.82 -9.77 -7.56
CA LEU A 103 -8.80 -8.73 -7.69
C LEU A 103 -7.54 -9.05 -6.87
N HIS A 104 -7.70 -9.62 -5.67
CA HIS A 104 -6.59 -10.16 -4.90
C HIS A 104 -5.80 -11.21 -5.70
N ASN A 105 -6.49 -12.17 -6.31
CA ASN A 105 -5.83 -13.23 -7.09
C ASN A 105 -5.05 -12.68 -8.28
N LYS A 106 -5.62 -11.68 -8.98
CA LYS A 106 -4.88 -10.99 -10.04
C LYS A 106 -3.61 -10.33 -9.52
N VAL A 107 -3.67 -9.62 -8.39
CA VAL A 107 -2.47 -9.02 -7.78
C VAL A 107 -1.46 -10.09 -7.37
N LEU A 108 -1.91 -11.21 -6.80
CA LEU A 108 -1.03 -12.32 -6.44
C LEU A 108 -0.33 -12.92 -7.66
N PHE A 109 -1.04 -13.13 -8.77
CA PHE A 109 -0.44 -13.60 -10.02
C PHE A 109 0.59 -12.59 -10.57
N THR A 110 0.27 -11.29 -10.56
CA THR A 110 1.25 -10.25 -10.93
C THR A 110 2.51 -10.32 -10.05
N ILE A 111 2.35 -10.52 -8.73
CA ILE A 111 3.48 -10.66 -7.81
C ILE A 111 4.31 -11.93 -8.10
N GLN A 112 3.68 -13.02 -8.51
CA GLN A 112 4.37 -14.27 -8.84
C GLN A 112 5.22 -14.16 -10.11
N GLU A 113 4.88 -13.24 -11.01
CA GLU A 113 5.59 -12.90 -12.24
C GLU A 113 6.74 -11.89 -12.04
N MET A 114 6.81 -11.23 -10.88
CA MET A 114 7.92 -10.33 -10.57
C MET A 114 9.25 -11.06 -10.60
N LYS A 115 10.29 -10.40 -11.15
CA LYS A 115 11.66 -10.95 -11.22
C LYS A 115 12.17 -11.42 -9.85
N LYS A 116 11.83 -10.69 -8.80
CA LYS A 116 12.10 -11.04 -7.40
C LYS A 116 10.79 -11.03 -6.63
N ARG A 117 10.40 -12.18 -6.07
CA ARG A 117 9.18 -12.29 -5.27
C ARG A 117 9.37 -11.63 -3.90
N PRO A 118 8.57 -10.60 -3.56
CA PRO A 118 8.65 -9.94 -2.26
C PRO A 118 8.07 -10.81 -1.15
N LYS A 119 8.44 -10.51 0.09
CA LYS A 119 7.71 -10.96 1.28
C LYS A 119 6.40 -10.19 1.38
N LEU A 120 5.30 -10.88 1.63
CA LEU A 120 3.99 -10.25 1.78
C LEU A 120 3.62 -10.15 3.27
N ILE A 121 3.16 -8.97 3.68
CA ILE A 121 2.60 -8.71 5.01
C ILE A 121 1.22 -8.12 4.79
N ALA A 122 0.26 -8.53 5.60
CA ALA A 122 -1.12 -8.07 5.47
C ALA A 122 -1.74 -7.90 6.85
N ASP A 123 -2.66 -6.95 6.97
CA ASP A 123 -3.57 -6.91 8.11
C ASP A 123 -4.70 -7.93 7.97
N ALA A 124 -5.59 -7.99 8.97
CA ALA A 124 -6.68 -8.96 8.98
C ALA A 124 -7.57 -8.88 7.73
N GLY A 125 -7.85 -7.68 7.22
CA GLY A 125 -8.73 -7.50 6.06
C GLY A 125 -8.18 -8.21 4.82
N PHE A 126 -6.92 -7.91 4.47
CA PHE A 126 -6.28 -8.52 3.31
C PHE A 126 -5.92 -10.00 3.55
N MET A 127 -5.56 -10.38 4.79
CA MET A 127 -5.30 -11.79 5.15
C MET A 127 -6.55 -12.67 5.00
N TYR A 128 -7.76 -12.17 5.29
CA TYR A 128 -8.98 -12.95 5.10
C TYR A 128 -9.21 -13.30 3.63
N VAL A 129 -8.92 -12.38 2.71
CA VAL A 129 -9.01 -12.66 1.27
C VAL A 129 -8.02 -13.72 0.86
N ALA A 130 -6.77 -13.62 1.33
CA ALA A 130 -5.76 -14.63 1.06
C ALA A 130 -6.24 -16.03 1.53
N LYS A 131 -6.85 -16.12 2.72
CA LYS A 131 -7.41 -17.38 3.23
C LYS A 131 -8.59 -17.91 2.40
N MET A 132 -9.42 -17.02 1.85
CA MET A 132 -10.55 -17.40 0.99
C MET A 132 -10.10 -17.81 -0.43
N SER A 133 -8.93 -17.37 -0.86
CA SER A 133 -8.43 -17.53 -2.23
C SER A 133 -7.85 -18.91 -2.54
N GLY A 134 -7.76 -19.79 -1.53
CA GLY A 134 -7.19 -21.14 -1.64
C GLY A 134 -5.75 -21.20 -1.11
#